data_AF-A0A965P8T1-F1
#
_entry.id   AF-A0A965P8T1-F1
#
_cell.length_a   1.000
_cell.length_b   1.000
_cell.length_c   1.000
_cell.angle_alpha   90.00
_cell.angle_beta   90.00
_cell.angle_gamma   90.00
#
_symmetry.space_group_name_H-M   'P 1'
#
loop_
_entity.id
_entity.type
_entity.pdbx_description
1 polymer ?
#
loop_
_entity_poly.entity_id
_entity_poly.type
_entity_poly.pdbx_seq_one_letter_code
_entity_poly.pdbx_strand_id
1 'polypeptide(L)'
;MFDDSRHTRLQKRFKGLSRVASAISDLYIYGIYEQNFPVLVSKLDEAKVLVKKEIIETKKEMAWLEGIEYIEDQDITDPLKKLPEF
;
A
#
# COMPACT_ATOMS: atom_id res chain seq x y z
N MET A 1 -11.41 22.98 11.55
CA MET A 1 -10.20 22.42 12.19
C MET A 1 -10.39 20.92 12.25
N PHE A 2 -9.62 20.15 11.49
CA PHE A 2 -9.72 18.69 11.51
C PHE A 2 -9.24 18.19 12.87
N ASP A 3 -9.88 17.13 13.38
CA ASP A 3 -9.49 16.51 14.64
C ASP A 3 -8.12 15.83 14.47
N ASP A 4 -7.07 16.40 15.08
CA ASP A 4 -5.70 15.87 15.09
C ASP A 4 -5.65 14.38 15.48
N SER A 5 -6.63 13.93 16.28
CA SER A 5 -6.75 12.53 16.68
C SER A 5 -7.06 11.62 15.49
N ARG A 6 -7.88 12.07 14.53
CA ARG A 6 -8.22 11.32 13.30
C ARG A 6 -7.02 11.24 12.37
N HIS A 7 -6.35 12.36 12.14
CA HIS A 7 -5.16 12.38 11.29
C HIS A 7 -4.07 11.45 11.83
N THR A 8 -3.82 11.50 13.15
CA THR A 8 -2.88 10.60 13.83
C THR A 8 -3.27 9.11 13.68
N ARG A 9 -4.56 8.78 13.77
CA ARG A 9 -5.03 7.39 13.55
C ARG A 9 -4.75 6.92 12.13
N LEU A 10 -4.98 7.77 11.13
CA LEU A 10 -4.74 7.43 9.72
C LEU A 10 -3.25 7.23 9.43
N GLN A 11 -2.38 8.08 9.96
CA GLN A 11 -0.94 7.90 9.86
C GLN A 11 -0.49 6.57 10.49
N LYS A 12 -1.03 6.22 11.66
CA LYS A 12 -0.74 4.94 12.32
C LYS A 12 -1.25 3.76 11.49
N ARG A 13 -2.45 3.85 10.93
CA ARG A 13 -3.05 2.84 10.03
C ARG A 13 -2.16 2.62 8.81
N PHE A 14 -1.78 3.69 8.11
CA PHE A 14 -0.86 3.64 6.97
C PHE A 14 0.46 2.93 7.34
N LYS A 15 1.14 3.39 8.40
CA LYS A 15 2.40 2.79 8.86
C LYS A 15 2.26 1.30 9.22
N GLY A 16 1.14 0.91 9.83
CA GLY A 16 0.85 -0.49 10.16
C GLY A 16 0.71 -1.34 8.90
N LEU A 17 -0.17 -0.92 7.98
CA LEU A 17 -0.42 -1.64 6.73
C LEU A 17 0.83 -1.75 5.85
N SER A 18 1.63 -0.68 5.74
CA SER A 18 2.89 -0.71 4.99
C SER A 18 3.85 -1.77 5.54
N ARG A 19 3.98 -1.89 6.87
CA ARG A 19 4.82 -2.92 7.49
C ARG A 19 4.32 -4.33 7.19
N VAL A 20 3.00 -4.55 7.18
CA VAL A 20 2.43 -5.86 6.82
C VAL A 20 2.77 -6.23 5.38
N ALA A 21 2.58 -5.30 4.44
CA ALA A 21 2.90 -5.55 3.02
C ALA A 21 4.41 -5.84 2.80
N SER A 22 5.28 -5.12 3.51
CA SER A 22 6.73 -5.39 3.51
C SER A 22 7.05 -6.74 4.11
N ALA A 23 6.53 -7.06 5.29
CA ALA A 23 6.79 -8.33 5.97
C ALA A 23 6.40 -9.55 5.13
N ILE A 24 5.29 -9.48 4.39
CA ILE A 24 4.90 -10.54 3.44
C ILE A 24 5.96 -10.70 2.34
N SER A 25 6.50 -9.59 1.85
CA SER A 25 7.53 -9.60 0.79
C SER A 25 8.88 -10.10 1.31
N ASP A 26 9.21 -9.81 2.58
CA ASP A 26 10.47 -10.22 3.21
C ASP A 26 10.53 -11.74 3.45
N LEU A 27 9.40 -12.44 3.44
CA LEU A 27 9.37 -13.90 3.58
C LEU A 27 10.20 -14.63 2.53
N TYR A 28 10.35 -14.03 1.33
CA TYR A 28 11.24 -14.54 0.28
C TYR A 28 12.71 -14.52 0.71
N ILE A 29 13.14 -13.57 1.55
CA ILE A 29 14.51 -13.52 2.08
C ILE A 29 14.73 -14.65 3.09
N TYR A 30 13.67 -15.08 3.77
CA TYR A 30 13.69 -16.19 4.74
C TYR A 30 13.44 -17.56 4.11
N GLY A 31 13.46 -17.65 2.79
CA GLY A 31 13.31 -18.93 2.09
C GLY A 31 11.87 -19.43 1.99
N ILE A 32 10.87 -18.58 2.24
CA ILE A 32 9.46 -18.95 2.06
C ILE A 32 9.06 -18.54 0.64
N TYR A 33 8.93 -19.54 -0.23
CA TYR A 33 8.62 -19.39 -1.65
C TYR A 33 7.37 -20.19 -2.02
N GLU A 34 6.85 -19.94 -3.21
CA GLU A 34 5.71 -20.70 -3.73
C GLU A 34 6.04 -22.19 -3.90
N GLN A 35 7.30 -22.53 -4.23
CA GLN A 35 7.74 -23.90 -4.47
C GLN A 35 7.71 -24.78 -3.21
N ASN A 36 7.98 -24.21 -2.03
CA ASN A 36 8.03 -24.94 -0.76
C ASN A 36 6.83 -24.67 0.15
N PHE A 37 6.12 -23.54 -0.01
CA PHE A 37 4.92 -23.19 0.75
C PHE A 37 3.79 -22.64 -0.15
N PRO A 38 3.31 -23.40 -1.15
CA PRO A 38 2.41 -22.88 -2.20
C PRO A 38 1.09 -22.31 -1.66
N VAL A 39 0.45 -23.00 -0.71
CA VAL A 39 -0.83 -22.55 -0.13
C VAL A 39 -0.63 -21.29 0.73
N LEU A 40 0.46 -21.23 1.49
CA LEU A 40 0.77 -20.07 2.33
C LEU A 40 1.05 -18.84 1.47
N VAL A 41 1.94 -18.97 0.48
CA VAL A 41 2.31 -17.86 -0.41
C VAL A 41 1.09 -17.37 -1.18
N SER A 42 0.27 -18.27 -1.74
CA SER A 42 -0.99 -17.90 -2.41
C SER A 42 -1.91 -17.06 -1.52
N LYS A 43 -2.10 -17.46 -0.26
CA LYS A 43 -2.95 -16.71 0.68
C LYS A 43 -2.35 -15.39 1.14
N LEU A 44 -1.03 -15.33 1.28
CA LEU A 44 -0.34 -14.10 1.62
C LEU A 44 -0.33 -13.10 0.46
N ASP A 45 -0.28 -13.57 -0.79
CA ASP A 45 -0.41 -12.70 -1.97
C ASP A 45 -1.82 -12.13 -2.09
N GLU A 46 -2.86 -12.95 -1.92
CA GLU A 46 -4.26 -12.47 -1.83
C GLU A 46 -4.39 -11.39 -0.74
N ALA A 47 -3.85 -11.65 0.46
CA ALA A 47 -3.87 -10.70 1.57
C ALA A 47 -3.07 -9.42 1.26
N LYS A 48 -1.90 -9.54 0.63
CA LYS A 48 -1.04 -8.40 0.26
C LYS A 48 -1.74 -7.46 -0.73
N VAL A 49 -2.51 -8.00 -1.68
CA VAL A 49 -3.34 -7.19 -2.59
C VAL A 49 -4.37 -6.36 -1.81
N LEU A 50 -5.08 -6.98 -0.87
CA LEU A 50 -6.06 -6.28 -0.02
C LEU A 50 -5.39 -5.22 0.86
N VAL A 51 -4.25 -5.53 1.47
CA VAL A 51 -3.47 -4.58 2.29
C VAL A 51 -3.03 -3.39 1.43
N LYS A 52 -2.54 -3.61 0.21
CA LYS A 52 -2.17 -2.53 -0.71
C LYS A 52 -3.37 -1.64 -1.07
N LYS A 53 -4.54 -2.23 -1.29
CA LYS A 53 -5.77 -1.46 -1.53
C LYS A 53 -6.11 -0.55 -0.34
N GLU A 54 -6.06 -1.08 0.88
CA GLU A 54 -6.33 -0.29 2.09
C GLU A 54 -5.26 0.80 2.34
N ILE A 55 -4.01 0.56 1.94
CA ILE A 55 -2.96 1.60 1.94
C ILE A 55 -3.37 2.77 1.04
N ILE A 56 -3.81 2.49 -0.19
CA ILE A 56 -4.22 3.50 -1.17
C ILE A 56 -5.43 4.29 -0.64
N GLU A 57 -6.46 3.60 -0.15
CA GLU A 57 -7.65 4.26 0.41
C GLU A 57 -7.31 5.10 1.65
N THR A 58 -6.35 4.64 2.47
CA THR A 58 -5.84 5.45 3.60
C THR A 58 -5.11 6.71 3.13
N LYS A 59 -4.29 6.62 2.08
CA LYS A 59 -3.63 7.80 1.51
C LYS A 59 -4.66 8.80 0.94
N LYS A 60 -5.69 8.31 0.24
CA LYS A 60 -6.80 9.14 -0.26
C LYS A 60 -7.52 9.87 0.87
N GLU A 61 -7.83 9.16 1.97
CA GLU A 61 -8.48 9.76 3.13
C GLU A 61 -7.59 10.83 3.80
N MET A 62 -6.29 10.59 3.89
CA MET A 62 -5.33 11.58 4.41
C MET A 62 -5.26 12.83 3.53
N ALA A 63 -5.13 12.67 2.21
CA ALA A 63 -5.08 13.78 1.27
C ALA A 63 -6.37 14.63 1.32
N TRP A 64 -7.53 13.98 1.39
CA TRP A 64 -8.82 14.64 1.55
C TRP A 64 -8.89 15.49 2.83
N LEU A 65 -8.37 14.99 3.96
CA LEU A 65 -8.30 15.75 5.22
C LEU A 65 -7.31 16.91 5.16
N GLU A 66 -6.25 16.80 4.37
CA GLU A 66 -5.26 17.86 4.19
C GLU A 66 -5.71 18.91 3.17
N GLY A 67 -6.81 18.67 2.44
CA GLY A 67 -7.28 19.51 1.35
C GLY A 67 -6.38 19.45 0.11
N ILE A 68 -5.63 18.35 -0.03
CA ILE A 68 -4.69 18.12 -1.12
C ILE A 68 -5.31 17.11 -2.10
N GLU A 69 -5.11 17.31 -3.39
CA GLU A 69 -5.51 16.33 -4.40
C GLU A 69 -4.65 15.06 -4.26
N TYR A 70 -5.31 13.91 -4.13
CA TYR A 70 -4.60 12.63 -4.15
C TYR A 70 -4.18 12.31 -5.58
N ILE A 71 -2.88 12.44 -5.85
CA ILE A 71 -2.28 11.95 -7.08
C ILE A 71 -2.00 10.46 -6.87
N GLU A 72 -2.66 9.60 -7.65
CA GLU A 72 -2.30 8.18 -7.69
C GLU A 72 -0.83 8.05 -8.04
N ASP A 73 -0.10 7.24 -7.28
CA ASP A 73 1.28 6.86 -7.62
C ASP A 73 1.19 6.15 -8.99
N GLN A 74 1.39 6.89 -10.08
CA GLN A 74 1.47 6.28 -11.40
C GLN A 74 2.67 5.33 -11.37
N ASP A 75 2.55 4.15 -11.98
CA ASP A 75 3.71 3.33 -12.29
C ASP A 75 4.60 4.10 -13.29
N ILE A 76 5.42 5.03 -12.79
CA ILE A 76 6.34 5.88 -13.57
C ILE A 76 7.51 5.05 -14.13
N THR A 77 7.56 3.75 -13.82
CA THR A 77 8.60 2.83 -14.25
C THR A 77 8.34 2.16 -15.60
N ASP A 78 7.22 2.42 -16.26
CA ASP A 78 6.99 1.99 -17.64
C ASP A 78 7.39 3.10 -18.62
N PRO A 79 8.56 2.99 -19.31
CA PRO A 79 9.04 4.01 -20.24
C PRO A 79 8.13 4.24 -21.46
N LEU A 80 7.08 3.43 -21.64
CA LEU A 80 6.11 3.57 -22.73
C LEU A 80 4.78 4.22 -22.29
N LYS A 81 4.59 4.47 -20.99
CA LYS A 81 3.40 5.17 -20.51
C LYS A 81 3.57 6.67 -20.75
N LYS A 82 2.77 7.23 -21.67
CA LYS A 82 2.73 8.68 -21.91
C LYS A 82 2.26 9.41 -20.65
N LEU A 83 3.01 10.42 -20.23
CA LEU A 83 2.59 11.36 -19.19
C LEU A 83 1.30 12.08 -19.62
N PRO A 84 0.37 12.41 -18.69
CA PRO A 84 -0.77 13.24 -19.03
C PRO A 84 -0.27 14.60 -19.53
N GLU A 85 -0.75 15.01 -20.71
CA GLU A 85 -0.49 16.32 -21.28
C GLU A 85 -1.24 17.36 -20.44
N PHE A 86 -0.51 18.29 -19.82
CA PHE A 86 -1.05 19.44 -19.08
C PHE A 86 -1.45 20.57 -20.03
#